data_AF-A0A941ZE16-F1
#
_entry.id   AF-A0A941ZE16-F1
#
_cell.length_a   1.000
_cell.length_b   1.000
_cell.length_c   1.000
_cell.angle_alpha   90.00
_cell.angle_beta   90.00
_cell.angle_gamma   90.00
#
_symmetry.space_group_name_H-M   'P 1'
#
loop_
_entity.id
_entity.type
_entity.pdbx_description
1 polymer ?
#
loop_
_entity_poly.entity_id
_entity_poly.type
_entity_poly.pdbx_seq_one_letter_code
_entity_poly.pdbx_strand_id
1 'polypeptide(L)'
;MMVPSMEEIKYQPIGIIHSPFKDIDGMPIQPTGAKGSAGTIDVNNEFREGLKDLEGFSHIILIYHFHKSQGCALSVKPFLDDNMRGVFSTRAPRRPNPIGISVVELEKV
;
A
#
# COMPACT_ATOMS: atom_id res chain seq x y z
N MET A 1 14.26 -0.66 -32.34
CA MET A 1 14.93 -0.37 -31.06
C MET A 1 14.80 -1.61 -30.19
N MET A 2 15.93 -2.22 -29.79
CA MET A 2 15.90 -3.28 -28.77
C MET A 2 15.59 -2.61 -27.43
N VAL A 3 14.43 -2.93 -26.85
CA VAL A 3 14.16 -2.59 -25.46
C VAL A 3 15.10 -3.47 -24.63
N PRO A 4 16.00 -2.91 -23.79
CA PRO A 4 16.82 -3.74 -22.92
C PRO A 4 15.88 -4.61 -22.07
N SER A 5 16.20 -5.89 -21.91
CA SER A 5 15.45 -6.75 -20.99
C SER A 5 15.54 -6.11 -19.60
N MET A 6 14.42 -5.62 -19.09
CA MET A 6 14.38 -5.05 -17.75
C MET A 6 14.61 -6.17 -16.75
N GLU A 7 15.70 -6.05 -15.99
CA GLU A 7 15.93 -6.91 -14.83
C GLU A 7 14.81 -6.70 -13.79
N GLU A 8 14.46 -7.77 -13.09
CA GLU A 8 13.44 -7.73 -12.05
C GLU A 8 13.92 -6.89 -10.86
N ILE A 9 13.14 -5.88 -10.47
CA ILE A 9 13.40 -5.07 -9.28
C ILE A 9 12.74 -5.74 -8.08
N LYS A 10 13.56 -6.11 -7.09
CA LYS A 10 13.12 -6.71 -5.83
C LYS A 10 13.30 -5.71 -4.69
N TYR A 11 12.35 -5.69 -3.78
CA TYR A 11 12.42 -4.92 -2.54
C TYR A 11 12.16 -5.85 -1.35
N GLN A 12 12.81 -5.55 -0.23
CA GLN A 12 12.64 -6.27 1.03
C GLN A 12 11.64 -5.49 1.90
N PRO A 13 10.64 -6.15 2.51
CA PRO A 13 9.82 -5.52 3.54
C PRO A 13 10.69 -5.00 4.70
N ILE A 14 10.45 -3.77 5.12
CA ILE A 14 11.17 -3.14 6.25
C ILE A 14 10.41 -3.22 7.58
N GLY A 15 9.20 -3.80 7.56
CA GLY A 15 8.32 -3.87 8.71
C GLY A 15 6.94 -4.41 8.36
N ILE A 16 6.04 -4.41 9.34
CA ILE A 16 4.68 -4.95 9.25
C ILE A 16 3.67 -3.88 9.68
N ILE A 17 2.59 -3.75 8.92
CA ILE A 17 1.46 -2.87 9.26
C ILE A 17 0.41 -3.68 10.02
N HIS A 18 0.02 -3.18 11.19
CA HIS A 18 -1.06 -3.72 12.00
C HIS A 18 -2.26 -2.78 11.95
N SER A 19 -3.42 -3.30 11.57
CA SER A 19 -4.67 -2.55 11.47
C SER A 19 -5.84 -3.38 12.01
N PRO A 20 -7.00 -2.78 12.32
CA PRO A 20 -8.18 -3.54 12.71
C PRO A 20 -8.77 -4.38 11.57
N PHE A 21 -8.35 -4.13 10.31
CA PHE A 21 -8.84 -4.82 9.13
C PHE A 21 -7.98 -6.07 8.85
N LYS A 22 -8.48 -7.24 9.25
CA LYS A 22 -7.76 -8.53 9.13
C LYS A 22 -8.06 -9.28 7.83
N ASP A 23 -9.23 -9.01 7.26
CA ASP A 23 -9.74 -9.69 6.08
C ASP A 23 -10.12 -8.69 4.98
N ILE A 24 -10.24 -9.20 3.76
CA ILE A 24 -10.65 -8.40 2.59
C ILE A 24 -12.09 -7.94 2.78
N ASP A 25 -12.92 -8.79 3.39
CA ASP A 25 -14.29 -8.44 3.76
C ASP A 25 -14.28 -7.37 4.85
N GLY A 26 -14.94 -6.24 4.56
CA GLY A 26 -14.96 -5.07 5.45
C GLY A 26 -13.70 -4.19 5.35
N MET A 27 -12.72 -4.52 4.51
CA MET A 27 -11.58 -3.65 4.23
C MET A 27 -12.07 -2.35 3.55
N PRO A 28 -11.67 -1.16 4.03
CA PRO A 28 -12.02 0.10 3.39
C PRO A 28 -11.53 0.16 1.95
N ILE A 29 -12.40 0.59 1.03
CA ILE A 29 -12.07 0.72 -0.40
C ILE A 29 -10.94 1.73 -0.62
N GLN A 30 -10.89 2.78 0.21
CA GLN A 30 -9.88 3.84 0.19
C GLN A 30 -9.50 4.21 1.64
N PRO A 31 -8.31 4.79 1.87
CA PRO A 31 -7.88 5.21 3.21
C PRO A 31 -8.87 6.12 3.94
N THR A 32 -9.59 6.97 3.20
CA THR A 32 -10.63 7.85 3.75
C THR A 32 -11.81 7.09 4.36
N GLY A 33 -12.10 5.87 3.89
CA GLY A 33 -13.11 4.99 4.49
C GLY A 33 -12.67 4.35 5.81
N ALA A 34 -11.38 4.47 6.16
CA ALA A 34 -10.82 4.02 7.43
C ALA A 34 -10.70 5.15 8.46
N LYS A 35 -11.25 6.35 8.19
CA LYS A 35 -11.09 7.53 9.06
C LYS A 35 -11.48 7.20 10.50
N GLY A 36 -10.60 7.52 11.45
CA GLY A 36 -10.77 7.22 12.88
C GLY A 36 -10.32 5.82 13.29
N SER A 37 -9.83 5.00 12.36
CA SER A 37 -9.17 3.72 12.68
C SER A 37 -7.67 3.95 12.88
N ALA A 38 -7.17 3.65 14.07
CA ALA A 38 -5.75 3.65 14.36
C ALA A 38 -5.09 2.33 13.94
N GLY A 39 -3.77 2.38 13.71
CA GLY A 39 -2.94 1.22 13.42
C GLY A 39 -1.51 1.47 13.91
N THR A 40 -0.69 0.42 13.90
CA THR A 40 0.72 0.50 14.26
C THR A 40 1.59 -0.07 13.14
N ILE A 41 2.84 0.36 13.09
CA ILE A 41 3.83 -0.13 12.14
C ILE A 41 5.02 -0.61 12.94
N ASP A 42 5.30 -1.90 12.85
CA ASP A 42 6.45 -2.52 13.46
C ASP A 42 7.57 -2.52 12.43
N VAL A 43 8.51 -1.58 12.55
CA VAL A 43 9.71 -1.52 11.69
C VAL A 43 10.78 -2.44 12.24
N ASN A 44 11.41 -3.25 11.37
CA ASN A 44 12.42 -4.19 11.81
C ASN A 44 13.61 -3.44 12.45
N ASN A 45 14.21 -4.06 13.47
CA ASN A 45 15.23 -3.41 14.30
C ASN A 45 16.46 -2.96 13.50
N GLU A 46 16.83 -3.65 12.42
CA GLU A 46 17.92 -3.26 11.53
C GLU A 46 17.68 -1.93 10.78
N PHE A 47 16.42 -1.50 10.64
CA PHE A 47 16.05 -0.25 9.98
C PHE A 47 15.68 0.87 10.96
N ARG A 48 15.80 0.64 12.27
CA ARG A 48 15.35 1.57 13.32
C ARG A 48 15.96 2.96 13.19
N GLU A 49 17.23 3.08 12.78
CA GLU A 49 17.89 4.37 12.62
C GLU A 49 17.18 5.26 11.58
N GLY A 50 16.53 4.65 10.58
CA GLY A 50 15.75 5.35 9.56
C GLY A 50 14.48 6.05 10.08
N LEU A 51 14.08 5.81 11.33
CA LEU A 51 12.94 6.48 11.98
C LEU A 51 13.30 7.85 12.58
N LYS A 52 14.59 8.21 12.60
CA LYS A 52 15.05 9.48 13.15
C LYS A 52 14.32 10.65 12.49
N ASP A 53 13.92 11.63 13.30
CA ASP A 53 13.21 12.86 12.91
C ASP A 53 11.79 12.66 12.36
N LEU A 54 11.28 11.42 12.30
CA LEU A 54 9.94 11.13 11.79
C LEU A 54 8.83 11.75 12.65
N GLU A 55 9.04 11.87 13.97
CA GLU A 55 8.12 12.56 14.91
C GLU A 55 7.91 14.04 14.58
N GLY A 56 8.78 14.66 13.78
CA GLY A 56 8.62 16.05 13.33
C GLY A 56 7.52 16.25 12.29
N PHE A 57 6.93 15.18 11.75
CA PHE A 57 5.89 15.24 10.72
C PHE A 57 4.51 14.90 11.29
N SER A 58 3.48 15.62 10.85
CA SER A 58 2.09 15.28 11.20
C SER A 58 1.53 14.12 10.37
N HIS A 59 2.09 13.88 9.19
CA HIS A 59 1.64 12.86 8.25
C HIS A 59 2.82 12.20 7.56
N ILE A 60 2.67 10.91 7.25
CA ILE A 60 3.65 10.12 6.53
C ILE A 60 3.02 9.40 5.34
N ILE A 61 3.85 9.05 4.36
CA ILE A 61 3.46 8.22 3.21
C ILE A 61 3.88 6.79 3.49
N LEU A 62 2.90 5.90 3.54
CA LEU A 62 3.14 4.46 3.58
C LEU A 62 3.15 3.90 2.17
N ILE A 63 4.22 3.20 1.83
CA ILE A 63 4.33 2.37 0.63
C ILE A 63 4.38 0.92 1.09
N TYR A 64 3.40 0.11 0.68
CA TYR A 64 3.25 -1.24 1.21
C TYR A 64 2.83 -2.24 0.13
N HIS A 65 3.12 -3.51 0.37
CA HIS A 65 2.78 -4.59 -0.55
C HIS A 65 1.41 -5.19 -0.18
N PHE A 66 0.51 -5.36 -1.16
CA PHE A 66 -0.76 -6.06 -0.95
C PHE A 66 -0.51 -7.57 -0.88
N HIS A 67 -0.10 -8.06 0.30
CA HIS A 67 0.24 -9.47 0.55
C HIS A 67 -0.85 -10.50 0.20
N LYS A 68 -2.13 -10.11 0.21
CA LYS A 68 -3.26 -10.96 -0.22
C LYS A 68 -3.65 -10.77 -1.70
N SER A 69 -3.00 -9.87 -2.46
CA SER A 69 -3.33 -9.65 -3.88
C SER A 69 -2.76 -10.77 -4.74
N GLN A 70 -3.65 -11.54 -5.38
CA GLN A 70 -3.28 -12.67 -6.23
C GLN A 70 -3.54 -12.37 -7.71
N GLY A 71 -2.50 -12.59 -8.53
CA GLY A 71 -2.50 -12.33 -9.96
C GLY A 71 -2.67 -10.86 -10.34
N CYS A 72 -2.86 -10.61 -11.63
CA CYS A 72 -3.04 -9.28 -12.20
C CYS A 72 -4.14 -9.31 -13.27
N ALA A 73 -4.92 -8.23 -13.35
CA ALA A 73 -5.83 -7.99 -14.47
C ALA A 73 -5.57 -6.59 -15.03
N LEU A 74 -5.37 -6.49 -16.35
CA LEU A 74 -5.13 -5.19 -17.00
C LEU A 74 -6.44 -4.38 -17.18
N SER A 75 -7.58 -5.04 -17.08
CA SER A 75 -8.92 -4.44 -17.10
C SER A 75 -9.69 -4.89 -15.86
N VAL A 76 -10.20 -3.93 -15.09
CA VAL A 76 -10.89 -4.16 -13.81
C VAL A 76 -12.19 -3.37 -13.76
N LYS A 77 -13.18 -3.85 -12.99
CA LYS A 77 -14.34 -3.05 -12.59
C LYS A 77 -14.08 -2.50 -11.18
N PRO A 78 -13.80 -1.19 -11.01
CA PRO A 78 -13.60 -0.59 -9.69
C PRO A 78 -14.87 -0.68 -8.83
N PHE A 79 -14.72 -0.69 -7.51
CA PHE A 79 -15.88 -0.74 -6.59
C PHE A 79 -16.84 0.45 -6.70
N LEU A 80 -16.34 1.62 -7.12
CA LEU A 80 -17.08 2.88 -7.19
C LEU A 80 -17.37 3.33 -8.64
N ASP A 81 -17.22 2.43 -9.61
CA ASP A 81 -17.43 2.73 -11.03
C ASP A 81 -18.09 1.54 -11.74
N ASP A 82 -19.11 1.82 -12.55
CA ASP A 82 -19.83 0.78 -13.28
C ASP A 82 -19.13 0.29 -14.55
N ASN A 83 -18.13 1.03 -15.02
CA ASN A 83 -17.41 0.73 -16.24
C ASN A 83 -16.13 -0.08 -15.98
N MET A 84 -15.78 -0.92 -16.95
CA MET A 84 -14.44 -1.50 -17.00
C MET A 84 -13.41 -0.39 -17.23
N ARG A 85 -12.32 -0.42 -16.46
CA ARG A 85 -11.21 0.54 -16.52
C ARG A 85 -9.89 -0.20 -16.69
N GLY A 86 -8.96 0.40 -17.41
CA GLY A 86 -7.57 -0.05 -17.40
C GLY A 86 -7.01 0.04 -15.98
N VAL A 87 -6.31 -0.99 -15.50
CA VAL A 87 -5.89 -1.06 -14.09
C VAL A 87 -5.04 0.12 -13.64
N PHE A 88 -4.27 0.72 -14.56
CA PHE A 88 -3.41 1.88 -14.31
C PHE A 88 -4.17 3.21 -14.18
N SER A 89 -5.43 3.29 -14.60
CA SER A 89 -6.28 4.46 -14.33
C SER A 89 -7.08 4.31 -13.03
N THR A 90 -6.80 3.29 -12.22
CA THR A 90 -7.51 2.98 -10.97
C THR A 90 -6.54 2.88 -9.79
N ARG A 91 -7.07 2.57 -8.61
CA ARG A 91 -6.30 2.16 -7.42
C ARG A 91 -6.51 0.69 -7.05
N ALA A 92 -6.93 -0.15 -8.00
CA ALA A 92 -7.19 -1.57 -7.73
C ALA A 92 -5.90 -2.30 -7.31
N PRO A 93 -5.95 -3.17 -6.27
CA PRO A 93 -4.77 -3.83 -5.72
C PRO A 93 -4.18 -4.91 -6.65
N ARG A 94 -5.00 -5.51 -7.52
CA ARG A 94 -4.61 -6.57 -8.47
C ARG A 94 -3.95 -6.00 -9.73
N ARG A 95 -2.71 -5.55 -9.58
CA ARG A 95 -1.88 -4.90 -10.61
C ARG A 95 -0.53 -5.60 -10.73
N PRO A 96 0.26 -5.37 -11.81
CA PRO A 96 1.51 -6.10 -12.03
C PRO A 96 2.47 -6.04 -10.85
N ASN A 97 2.58 -4.86 -10.22
CA ASN A 97 3.26 -4.66 -8.96
C ASN A 97 2.22 -4.24 -7.91
N PRO A 98 1.83 -5.14 -6.98
CA PRO A 98 0.74 -4.91 -6.03
C PRO A 98 1.21 -4.03 -4.87
N ILE A 99 1.56 -2.78 -5.21
CA ILE A 99 2.01 -1.75 -4.26
C ILE A 99 0.86 -0.80 -3.98
N GLY A 100 0.57 -0.62 -2.69
CA GLY A 100 -0.35 0.34 -2.13
C GLY A 100 0.38 1.59 -1.63
N ILE A 101 -0.35 2.70 -1.64
CA ILE A 101 0.11 3.99 -1.10
C ILE A 101 -1.02 4.58 -0.26
N SER A 102 -0.68 4.98 0.97
CA SER A 102 -1.58 5.70 1.88
C SER A 102 -0.86 6.88 2.50
N VAL A 103 -1.54 8.02 2.60
CA VAL A 103 -1.12 9.13 3.46
C VAL A 103 -1.86 8.94 4.78
N VAL A 104 -1.12 8.86 5.88
CA VAL A 104 -1.68 8.64 7.22
C VAL A 104 -1.21 9.73 8.16
N GLU A 105 -2.03 10.04 9.16
CA GLU A 105 -1.62 10.85 10.30
C GLU A 105 -0.63 10.06 11.16
N LEU A 106 0.43 10.70 11.62
CA LEU A 106 1.40 10.12 12.53
C LEU A 106 1.09 10.59 13.95
N GLU A 107 0.61 9.68 14.80
CA GLU A 107 0.31 10.00 16.20
C GLU A 107 1.58 10.03 17.07
N LYS A 108 2.49 9.07 16.85
CA LYS A 108 3.77 8.91 17.55
C LYS A 108 4.67 7.91 16.82
N VAL A 109 5.96 7.92 17.15
CA VAL A 109 6.97 6.93 16.72
C VAL A 109 7.36 6.05 17.90
#